data_AF-A0A1M6MRJ4-F1
#
_entry.id   AF-A0A1M6MRJ4-F1
#
_cell.length_a   1.000
_cell.length_b   1.000
_cell.length_c   1.000
_cell.angle_alpha   90.00
_cell.angle_beta   90.00
_cell.angle_gamma   90.00
#
_symmetry.space_group_name_H-M   'P 1'
#
loop_
_entity.id
_entity.type
_entity.pdbx_description
1 polymer ?
#
loop_
_entity_poly.entity_id
_entity_poly.type
_entity_poly.pdbx_seq_one_letter_code
_entity_poly.pdbx_strand_id
1 'polypeptide(L)'
;MRDFQQGGLPNSARRHFLGISAAVAGRIAAVGAASLPILASTSKRAKAEEDDDHHGHDGHDGHHCFLRGTRILTPRGEVPIEELAIGALVETLNGPLPVRWIGRQTFKKTASRWPSSVAPIRVARFALDDQYPSRDLYLSPTHSLFVDGFLIPVKHLVNGTSVAPAQMDDREVIEYFHIELETHEVVFAEGAPAETLQVTTDREGFANFVEYERLYGSDERPAMAPFAPLLRFYGGRAELQGLLRLALSPIVDVRDPIQRARARIDARAELVDV
;
A
#
# COMPACT_ATOMS: atom_id res chain seq x y z
N MET A 1 31.59 31.32 -17.98
CA MET A 1 30.19 31.68 -17.67
C MET A 1 29.29 31.00 -18.67
N ARG A 2 28.62 29.91 -18.28
CA ARG A 2 27.53 29.31 -19.05
C ARG A 2 26.42 29.03 -18.04
N ASP A 3 25.33 29.76 -18.20
CA ASP A 3 24.11 29.64 -17.43
C ASP A 3 23.46 28.28 -17.69
N PHE A 4 23.22 27.52 -16.63
CA PHE A 4 22.36 26.34 -16.65
C PHE A 4 20.96 26.79 -16.26
N GLN A 5 20.05 26.78 -17.24
CA GLN A 5 18.62 26.94 -17.01
C GLN A 5 18.11 25.81 -16.11
N GLN A 6 17.44 26.19 -15.03
CA GLN A 6 16.67 25.31 -14.15
C GLN A 6 15.44 24.79 -14.91
N GLY A 7 15.44 23.51 -15.26
CA GLY A 7 14.24 22.78 -15.69
C GLY A 7 13.48 22.30 -14.46
N GLY A 8 12.41 23.00 -14.06
CA GLY A 8 11.48 22.53 -13.05
C GLY A 8 10.62 21.38 -13.59
N LEU A 9 10.54 20.27 -12.86
CA LEU A 9 9.66 19.15 -13.17
C LEU A 9 8.19 19.47 -12.82
N PRO A 10 7.22 18.87 -13.53
CA PRO A 10 5.85 19.37 -13.59
C PRO A 10 4.96 18.94 -12.41
N ASN A 11 4.11 19.88 -11.99
CA ASN A 11 3.07 19.85 -10.95
C ASN A 11 1.89 18.87 -11.24
N SER A 12 2.12 17.82 -12.06
CA SER A 12 1.10 16.96 -12.67
C SER A 12 0.76 15.73 -11.81
N ALA A 13 1.77 15.07 -11.22
CA ALA A 13 1.57 13.85 -10.42
C ALA A 13 0.65 14.06 -9.22
N ARG A 14 0.77 15.23 -8.57
CA ARG A 14 -0.09 15.61 -7.44
C ARG A 14 -1.55 15.83 -7.87
N ARG A 15 -1.80 16.31 -9.10
CA ARG A 15 -3.15 16.72 -9.53
C ARG A 15 -4.00 15.58 -10.06
N HIS A 16 -3.39 14.54 -10.64
CA HIS A 16 -4.14 13.40 -11.18
C HIS A 16 -4.68 12.47 -10.08
N PHE A 17 -3.94 12.25 -8.99
CA PHE A 17 -4.42 11.47 -7.84
C PHE A 17 -5.30 12.25 -6.86
N LEU A 18 -5.18 13.59 -6.79
CA LEU A 18 -6.15 14.46 -6.09
C LEU A 18 -7.48 14.66 -6.85
N GLY A 19 -7.65 14.04 -8.02
CA GLY A 19 -8.82 14.18 -8.89
C GLY A 19 -10.14 13.66 -8.32
N ILE A 20 -10.13 12.97 -7.17
CA ILE A 20 -11.35 12.62 -6.41
C ILE A 20 -11.12 12.94 -4.93
N SER A 21 -11.16 14.22 -4.58
CA SER A 21 -11.46 14.67 -3.22
C SER A 21 -12.28 15.95 -3.31
N ALA A 22 -13.54 15.80 -3.75
CA ALA A 22 -14.53 16.85 -3.62
C ALA A 22 -14.93 16.98 -2.14
N ALA A 23 -14.51 18.07 -1.53
CA ALA A 23 -14.98 18.73 -0.32
C ALA A 23 -16.01 18.00 0.58
N VAL A 24 -15.64 17.76 1.83
CA VAL A 24 -16.62 17.74 2.94
C VAL A 24 -16.22 18.83 3.94
N ALA A 25 -16.76 20.03 3.70
CA ALA A 25 -16.74 21.13 4.65
C ALA A 25 -18.19 21.42 5.10
N GLY A 26 -18.45 21.30 6.41
CA GLY A 26 -19.68 21.74 7.08
C GLY A 26 -20.79 20.69 7.14
N ARG A 27 -21.58 20.53 8.22
CA ARG A 27 -21.85 21.34 9.42
C ARG A 27 -22.34 20.42 10.54
N ILE A 28 -22.07 20.78 11.79
CA ILE A 28 -22.67 20.18 12.98
C ILE A 28 -24.18 20.53 13.00
N ALA A 29 -25.03 19.52 13.07
CA ALA A 29 -26.42 19.66 13.51
C ALA A 29 -26.78 18.45 14.38
N ALA A 30 -27.08 18.71 15.64
CA ALA A 30 -27.50 17.73 16.64
C ALA A 30 -29.01 17.50 16.56
N VAL A 31 -29.45 16.25 16.42
CA VAL A 31 -30.75 15.68 16.85
C VAL A 31 -30.53 14.16 16.88
N GLY A 32 -30.57 13.45 18.01
CA GLY A 32 -31.75 12.99 18.73
C GLY A 32 -31.76 11.45 18.72
N ALA A 33 -31.78 10.83 19.90
CA ALA A 33 -31.67 9.39 20.08
C ALA A 33 -32.92 8.64 19.58
N ALA A 34 -32.73 7.54 18.83
CA ALA A 34 -33.77 6.54 18.62
C ALA A 34 -33.14 5.14 18.52
N SER A 35 -33.40 4.32 19.52
CA SER A 35 -33.05 2.91 19.64
C SER A 35 -34.02 2.02 18.86
N LEU A 36 -33.54 1.07 18.05
CA LEU A 36 -34.36 -0.03 17.52
C LEU A 36 -33.58 -1.37 17.40
N PRO A 37 -34.28 -2.52 17.45
CA PRO A 37 -33.81 -3.75 18.08
C PRO A 37 -33.11 -4.74 17.14
N ILE A 38 -32.33 -5.66 17.73
CA ILE A 38 -31.63 -6.76 17.06
C ILE A 38 -32.62 -7.85 16.65
N LEU A 39 -32.78 -8.10 15.35
CA LEU A 39 -33.38 -9.34 14.83
C LEU A 39 -32.28 -10.37 14.56
N ALA A 40 -32.30 -11.47 15.31
CA ALA A 40 -31.53 -12.67 14.99
C ALA A 40 -32.26 -13.46 13.90
N SER A 41 -31.57 -13.75 12.79
CA SER A 41 -32.03 -14.70 11.78
C SER A 41 -31.00 -15.81 11.61
N THR A 42 -31.46 -17.04 11.81
CA THR A 42 -30.72 -18.28 11.65
C THR A 42 -30.82 -18.73 10.20
N SER A 43 -29.69 -18.90 9.51
CA SER A 43 -29.67 -19.61 8.23
C SER A 43 -28.55 -20.65 8.18
N LYS A 44 -28.97 -21.83 7.70
CA LYS A 44 -28.24 -23.09 7.63
C LYS A 44 -26.93 -23.00 6.85
N ARG A 45 -25.96 -23.77 7.35
CA ARG A 45 -24.60 -24.01 6.85
C ARG A 45 -24.66 -24.97 5.66
N ALA A 46 -24.13 -24.58 4.51
CA ALA A 46 -23.71 -25.50 3.45
C ALA A 46 -22.17 -25.59 3.50
N LYS A 47 -21.67 -26.83 3.54
CA LYS A 47 -20.25 -27.19 3.57
C LYS A 47 -19.55 -26.75 2.28
N ALA A 48 -18.40 -26.08 2.41
CA ALA A 48 -17.36 -26.02 1.41
C ALA A 48 -16.06 -26.47 2.07
N GLU A 49 -15.27 -27.23 1.33
CA GLU A 49 -14.05 -27.95 1.73
C GLU A 49 -13.05 -27.10 2.51
N GLU A 50 -12.53 -27.72 3.56
CA GLU A 50 -11.52 -27.22 4.48
C GLU A 50 -10.18 -27.67 3.91
N ASP A 51 -9.41 -26.74 3.34
CA ASP A 51 -8.02 -26.98 2.95
C ASP A 51 -7.17 -26.84 4.22
N ASP A 52 -6.54 -27.95 4.59
CA ASP A 52 -5.96 -28.22 5.91
C ASP A 52 -4.53 -27.66 6.00
N ASP A 53 -4.40 -26.34 6.08
CA ASP A 53 -3.11 -25.69 6.30
C ASP A 53 -2.69 -25.82 7.77
N HIS A 54 -1.74 -26.72 8.00
CA HIS A 54 -1.08 -26.97 9.28
C HIS A 54 -0.54 -25.67 9.90
N HIS A 55 -1.08 -25.32 11.07
CA HIS A 55 -0.63 -24.22 11.90
C HIS A 55 0.78 -24.43 12.45
N GLY A 56 1.77 -23.98 11.66
CA GLY A 56 3.06 -23.51 12.14
C GLY A 56 2.92 -22.11 12.73
N HIS A 57 3.65 -21.86 13.80
CA HIS A 57 3.62 -20.64 14.60
C HIS A 57 4.29 -19.46 13.86
N ASP A 58 3.59 -18.85 12.90
CA ASP A 58 4.15 -17.80 12.04
C ASP A 58 3.51 -16.43 12.34
N GLY A 59 3.85 -15.87 13.50
CA GLY A 59 3.47 -14.53 13.93
C GLY A 59 4.26 -13.40 13.26
N HIS A 60 4.46 -13.45 11.95
CA HIS A 60 4.99 -12.32 11.18
C HIS A 60 4.00 -11.94 10.08
N ASP A 61 3.14 -10.96 10.40
CA ASP A 61 2.37 -10.22 9.42
C ASP A 61 3.28 -9.85 8.25
N GLY A 62 2.93 -10.35 7.06
CA GLY A 62 3.76 -10.25 5.86
C GLY A 62 4.30 -8.84 5.65
N HIS A 63 5.61 -8.76 5.46
CA HIS A 63 6.32 -7.50 5.39
C HIS A 63 5.88 -6.67 4.18
N HIS A 64 5.56 -5.40 4.40
CA HIS A 64 5.11 -4.44 3.40
C HIS A 64 6.32 -3.76 2.77
N CYS A 65 6.77 -4.08 1.56
CA CYS A 65 8.01 -3.51 1.03
C CYS A 65 7.99 -3.29 -0.49
N PHE A 66 8.87 -2.38 -0.94
CA PHE A 66 9.20 -2.17 -2.35
C PHE A 66 10.32 -3.11 -2.78
N LEU A 67 10.21 -3.71 -3.96
CA LEU A 67 11.28 -4.52 -4.51
C LEU A 67 12.50 -3.64 -4.83
N ARG A 68 13.70 -4.19 -4.66
CA ARG A 68 14.94 -3.57 -5.13
C ARG A 68 14.82 -3.01 -6.56
N GLY A 69 15.36 -1.82 -6.79
CA GLY A 69 15.32 -1.12 -8.08
C GLY A 69 14.09 -0.24 -8.27
N THR A 70 13.09 -0.34 -7.38
CA THR A 70 11.92 0.56 -7.38
C THR A 70 12.39 1.99 -7.22
N ARG A 71 11.99 2.86 -8.14
CA ARG A 71 12.35 4.28 -8.13
C ARG A 71 11.35 5.09 -7.33
N ILE A 72 11.88 5.88 -6.42
CA ILE A 72 11.13 6.76 -5.53
C ILE A 72 11.34 8.20 -5.98
N LEU A 73 10.25 8.94 -6.09
CA LEU A 73 10.31 10.35 -6.48
C LEU A 73 10.95 11.19 -5.36
N THR A 74 11.97 11.95 -5.73
CA THR A 74 12.58 12.98 -4.88
C THR A 74 12.42 14.35 -5.56
N PRO A 75 12.63 15.47 -4.84
CA PRO A 75 12.64 16.81 -5.45
C PRO A 75 13.67 16.98 -6.58
N ARG A 76 14.68 16.09 -6.65
CA ARG A 76 15.74 16.10 -7.68
C ARG A 76 15.54 15.05 -8.78
N GLY A 77 14.40 14.35 -8.77
CA GLY A 77 14.09 13.27 -9.71
C GLY A 77 13.98 11.90 -9.02
N GLU A 78 13.77 10.88 -9.82
CA GLU A 78 13.57 9.49 -9.37
C GLU A 78 14.89 8.81 -8.98
N VAL A 79 14.96 8.26 -7.76
CA VAL A 79 16.14 7.56 -7.22
C VAL A 79 15.74 6.12 -6.86
N PRO A 80 16.53 5.09 -7.23
CA PRO A 80 16.30 3.72 -6.76
C PRO A 80 16.26 3.65 -5.23
N ILE A 81 15.33 2.89 -4.66
CA ILE A 81 15.11 2.85 -3.21
C ILE A 81 16.36 2.40 -2.44
N GLU A 82 17.17 1.50 -3.00
CA GLU A 82 18.42 1.05 -2.38
C GLU A 82 19.54 2.12 -2.35
N GLU A 83 19.38 3.19 -3.12
CA GLU A 83 20.32 4.33 -3.18
C GLU A 83 19.85 5.52 -2.33
N LEU A 84 18.64 5.46 -1.75
CA LEU A 84 18.17 6.48 -0.81
C LEU A 84 18.97 6.43 0.49
N ALA A 85 19.32 7.62 0.99
CA ALA A 85 20.04 7.79 2.24
C ALA A 85 19.17 8.47 3.30
N ILE A 86 19.48 8.21 4.58
CA ILE A 86 18.90 8.95 5.71
C ILE A 86 19.14 10.45 5.52
N GLY A 87 18.10 11.25 5.76
CA GLY A 87 18.07 12.69 5.56
C GLY A 87 17.78 13.14 4.12
N ALA A 88 17.78 12.23 3.13
CA ALA A 88 17.37 12.57 1.78
C ALA A 88 15.88 12.92 1.74
N LEU A 89 15.49 13.92 0.93
CA LEU A 89 14.08 14.26 0.75
C LEU A 89 13.42 13.34 -0.27
N VAL A 90 12.26 12.81 0.08
CA VAL A 90 11.33 12.13 -0.84
C VAL A 90 10.06 12.96 -1.00
N GLU A 91 9.48 12.96 -2.19
CA GLU A 91 8.19 13.61 -2.42
C GLU A 91 7.07 12.77 -1.79
N THR A 92 6.22 13.41 -0.97
CA THR A 92 4.99 12.81 -0.45
C THR A 92 3.76 13.59 -0.89
N LEU A 93 2.56 13.06 -0.64
CA LEU A 93 1.31 13.80 -0.85
C LEU A 93 1.24 15.12 -0.06
N ASN A 94 1.89 15.19 1.11
CA ASN A 94 1.93 16.38 1.97
C ASN A 94 3.15 17.28 1.69
N GLY A 95 3.97 16.96 0.69
CA GLY A 95 5.19 17.68 0.34
C GLY A 95 6.47 16.92 0.68
N PRO A 96 7.65 17.45 0.33
CA PRO A 96 8.90 16.73 0.55
C PRO A 96 9.20 16.53 2.03
N LEU A 97 9.55 15.31 2.42
CA LEU A 97 9.92 14.96 3.79
C LEU A 97 11.25 14.19 3.82
N PRO A 98 12.07 14.36 4.88
CA PRO A 98 13.33 13.65 5.01
C PRO A 98 13.11 12.19 5.38
N VAL A 99 13.82 11.29 4.69
CA VAL A 99 13.94 9.89 5.05
C VAL A 99 14.55 9.78 6.44
N ARG A 100 13.84 9.14 7.37
CA ARG A 100 14.37 8.84 8.69
C ARG A 100 15.20 7.56 8.63
N TRP A 101 14.67 6.52 8.01
CA TRP A 101 15.37 5.25 7.91
C TRP A 101 14.93 4.46 6.66
N ILE A 102 15.82 3.59 6.18
CA ILE A 102 15.53 2.64 5.10
C ILE A 102 15.68 1.23 5.69
N GLY A 103 14.55 0.57 5.89
CA GLY A 103 14.52 -0.83 6.30
C GLY A 103 14.81 -1.73 5.11
N ARG A 104 15.61 -2.78 5.30
CA ARG A 104 15.95 -3.77 4.28
C ARG A 104 15.59 -5.18 4.73
N GLN A 105 15.09 -5.98 3.80
CA GLN A 105 14.88 -7.41 3.98
C GLN A 105 15.47 -8.19 2.82
N THR A 106 15.95 -9.39 3.12
CA THR A 106 16.53 -10.29 2.11
C THR A 106 15.99 -11.68 2.32
N PHE A 107 15.37 -12.22 1.28
CA PHE A 107 14.84 -13.57 1.25
C PHE A 107 15.70 -14.41 0.30
N LYS A 108 16.02 -15.63 0.72
CA LYS A 108 16.72 -16.62 -0.10
C LYS A 108 15.76 -17.73 -0.45
N LYS A 109 15.78 -18.15 -1.71
CA LYS A 109 14.91 -19.21 -2.21
C LYS A 109 15.32 -20.54 -1.59
N THR A 110 14.36 -21.26 -1.01
CA THR A 110 14.59 -22.58 -0.37
C THR A 110 13.89 -23.73 -1.08
N ALA A 111 13.03 -23.42 -2.05
CA ALA A 111 12.24 -24.37 -2.83
C ALA A 111 12.22 -23.97 -4.31
N SER A 112 11.60 -24.78 -5.18
CA SER A 112 11.51 -24.49 -6.61
C SER A 112 10.70 -23.22 -6.93
N ARG A 113 9.81 -22.80 -6.03
CA ARG A 113 8.97 -21.60 -6.14
C ARG A 113 9.08 -20.74 -4.90
N TRP A 114 8.88 -19.43 -5.06
CA TRP A 114 8.78 -18.51 -3.93
C TRP A 114 7.46 -18.70 -3.17
N PRO A 115 7.47 -18.64 -1.83
CA PRO A 115 6.23 -18.58 -1.05
C PRO A 115 5.38 -17.39 -1.49
N SER A 116 4.05 -17.55 -1.51
CA SER A 116 3.11 -16.49 -1.92
C SER A 116 3.17 -15.26 -1.01
N SER A 117 3.65 -15.40 0.23
CA SER A 117 3.88 -14.33 1.19
C SER A 117 5.11 -13.47 0.88
N VAL A 118 6.04 -13.97 0.05
CA VAL A 118 7.31 -13.31 -0.31
C VAL A 118 7.34 -12.90 -1.78
N ALA A 119 6.74 -13.72 -2.66
CA ALA A 119 6.72 -13.49 -4.10
C ALA A 119 6.15 -12.09 -4.42
N PRO A 120 6.84 -11.26 -5.21
CA PRO A 120 6.37 -9.92 -5.51
C PRO A 120 5.08 -9.97 -6.32
N ILE A 121 4.23 -8.96 -6.13
CA ILE A 121 3.11 -8.67 -7.00
C ILE A 121 3.54 -7.55 -7.95
N ARG A 122 3.41 -7.82 -9.25
CA ARG A 122 3.62 -6.85 -10.32
C ARG A 122 2.34 -6.04 -10.51
N VAL A 123 2.49 -4.72 -10.52
CA VAL A 123 1.52 -3.75 -11.00
C VAL A 123 2.07 -3.21 -12.30
N ALA A 124 1.48 -3.62 -13.43
CA ALA A 124 1.94 -3.25 -14.74
C ALA A 124 1.87 -1.73 -14.96
N ARG A 125 2.73 -1.21 -15.82
CA ARG A 125 2.66 0.18 -16.30
C ARG A 125 1.22 0.54 -16.70
N PHE A 126 0.72 1.69 -16.24
CA PHE A 126 -0.64 2.20 -16.52
C PHE A 126 -1.80 1.34 -15.99
N ALA A 127 -1.54 0.39 -15.10
CA ALA A 127 -2.58 -0.46 -14.53
C ALA A 127 -3.54 0.31 -13.60
N LEU A 128 -3.08 1.38 -12.94
CA LEU A 128 -3.89 2.13 -11.98
C LEU A 128 -4.67 3.26 -12.65
N ASP A 129 -4.01 3.99 -13.54
CA ASP A 129 -4.59 5.07 -14.35
C ASP A 129 -3.78 5.28 -15.66
N ASP A 130 -4.09 6.34 -16.42
CA ASP A 130 -3.47 6.63 -17.72
C ASP A 130 -1.98 7.01 -17.66
N GLN A 131 -1.44 7.22 -16.46
CA GLN A 131 -0.08 7.70 -16.22
C GLN A 131 0.72 6.76 -15.32
N TYR A 132 0.05 5.99 -14.44
CA TYR A 132 0.69 5.32 -13.33
C TYR A 132 0.30 3.83 -13.15
N PRO A 133 1.26 3.00 -12.69
CA PRO A 133 2.67 3.35 -12.53
C PRO A 133 3.33 3.62 -13.90
N SER A 134 4.37 4.45 -13.93
CA SER A 134 5.03 4.92 -15.16
C SER A 134 5.90 3.84 -15.82
N ARG A 135 6.22 2.79 -15.06
CA ARG A 135 6.78 1.50 -15.46
C ARG A 135 6.23 0.40 -14.54
N ASP A 136 6.56 -0.86 -14.80
CA ASP A 136 6.12 -1.96 -13.92
C ASP A 136 6.67 -1.76 -12.50
N LEU A 137 5.76 -1.77 -11.53
CA LEU A 137 6.05 -1.64 -10.10
C LEU A 137 5.92 -3.01 -9.43
N TYR A 138 6.89 -3.37 -8.60
CA TYR A 138 6.92 -4.66 -7.91
C TYR A 138 6.94 -4.45 -6.40
N LEU A 139 5.96 -5.04 -5.72
CA LEU A 139 5.71 -4.84 -4.31
C LEU A 139 5.59 -6.19 -3.61
N SER A 140 5.94 -6.27 -2.34
CA SER A 140 5.54 -7.43 -1.54
C SER A 140 4.00 -7.50 -1.43
N PRO A 141 3.43 -8.70 -1.23
CA PRO A 141 1.98 -8.90 -1.34
C PRO A 141 1.13 -7.99 -0.44
N THR A 142 1.64 -7.65 0.74
CA THR A 142 0.90 -6.89 1.73
C THR A 142 1.10 -5.38 1.58
N HIS A 143 2.12 -4.90 0.86
CA HIS A 143 2.39 -3.46 0.71
C HIS A 143 1.20 -2.72 0.07
N SER A 144 0.84 -1.57 0.64
CA SER A 144 -0.37 -0.85 0.24
C SER A 144 -0.11 0.26 -0.76
N LEU A 145 -0.95 0.30 -1.79
CA LEU A 145 -1.08 1.46 -2.66
C LEU A 145 -2.13 2.41 -2.10
N PHE A 146 -1.93 3.72 -2.29
CA PHE A 146 -2.94 4.72 -1.98
C PHE A 146 -3.86 4.94 -3.17
N VAL A 147 -5.09 4.44 -3.06
CA VAL A 147 -6.07 4.38 -4.15
C VAL A 147 -7.40 4.91 -3.64
N ASP A 148 -7.93 5.94 -4.31
CA ASP A 148 -9.24 6.54 -4.02
C ASP A 148 -9.44 6.94 -2.55
N GLY A 149 -8.38 7.40 -1.88
CA GLY A 149 -8.41 7.82 -0.48
C GLY A 149 -8.15 6.70 0.54
N PHE A 150 -7.85 5.49 0.10
CA PHE A 150 -7.62 4.32 0.95
C PHE A 150 -6.24 3.74 0.73
N LEU A 151 -5.66 3.15 1.79
CA LEU A 151 -4.51 2.26 1.66
C LEU A 151 -5.02 0.84 1.41
N ILE A 152 -4.68 0.28 0.26
CA ILE A 152 -5.12 -1.05 -0.17
C ILE A 152 -3.89 -1.93 -0.42
N PRO A 153 -3.68 -3.01 0.36
CA PRO A 153 -2.66 -4.01 0.09
C PRO A 153 -2.76 -4.53 -1.35
N VAL A 154 -1.64 -4.54 -2.06
CA VAL A 154 -1.61 -4.85 -3.50
C VAL A 154 -2.12 -6.25 -3.82
N LYS A 155 -2.02 -7.22 -2.89
CA LYS A 155 -2.63 -8.56 -3.04
C LYS A 155 -4.14 -8.53 -3.24
N HIS A 156 -4.82 -7.52 -2.70
CA HIS A 156 -6.27 -7.38 -2.87
C HIS A 156 -6.65 -6.76 -4.22
N LEU A 157 -5.69 -6.22 -4.96
CA LEU A 157 -5.87 -5.64 -6.30
C LEU A 157 -5.55 -6.62 -7.44
N VAL A 158 -5.13 -7.86 -7.11
CA VAL A 158 -4.78 -8.87 -8.11
C VAL A 158 -5.99 -9.22 -8.98
N ASN A 159 -5.81 -9.13 -10.29
CA ASN A 159 -6.75 -9.56 -11.31
C ASN A 159 -6.20 -10.63 -12.25
N GLY A 160 -4.91 -10.98 -12.12
CA GLY A 160 -4.26 -12.02 -12.92
C GLY A 160 -3.71 -11.54 -14.26
N THR A 161 -3.87 -10.26 -14.60
CA THR A 161 -3.36 -9.67 -15.85
C THR A 161 -2.46 -8.46 -15.53
N SER A 162 -3.06 -7.27 -15.43
CA SER A 162 -2.36 -6.00 -15.18
C SER A 162 -1.84 -5.90 -13.74
N VAL A 163 -2.47 -6.58 -12.78
CA VAL A 163 -1.95 -6.78 -11.43
C VAL A 163 -1.91 -8.28 -11.13
N ALA A 164 -0.71 -8.84 -11.05
CA ALA A 164 -0.50 -10.29 -10.96
C ALA A 164 0.78 -10.65 -10.20
N PRO A 165 0.87 -11.85 -9.61
CA PRO A 165 2.13 -12.36 -9.06
C PRO A 165 3.23 -12.31 -10.12
N ALA A 166 4.40 -11.78 -9.74
CA ALA A 166 5.57 -11.74 -10.59
C ALA A 166 6.21 -13.13 -10.67
N GLN A 167 6.55 -13.55 -11.88
CA GLN A 167 7.38 -14.75 -12.08
C GLN A 167 8.83 -14.40 -11.76
N MET A 168 9.35 -14.98 -10.68
CA MET A 168 10.71 -14.74 -10.17
C MET A 168 11.48 -16.06 -10.03
N ASP A 169 11.13 -17.05 -10.85
CA ASP A 169 11.63 -18.42 -10.71
C ASP A 169 13.13 -18.53 -11.00
N ASP A 170 13.69 -17.61 -11.77
CA ASP A 170 15.11 -17.49 -12.10
C ASP A 170 15.94 -16.76 -11.02
N ARG A 171 15.29 -16.21 -9.99
CA ARG A 171 15.96 -15.46 -8.92
C ARG A 171 16.07 -16.29 -7.66
N GLU A 172 17.30 -16.42 -7.16
CA GLU A 172 17.61 -17.09 -5.89
C GLU A 172 17.49 -16.17 -4.67
N VAL A 173 17.50 -14.86 -4.89
CA VAL A 173 17.44 -13.85 -3.82
C VAL A 173 16.46 -12.75 -4.20
N ILE A 174 15.63 -12.36 -3.23
CA ILE A 174 14.75 -11.20 -3.31
C ILE A 174 15.16 -10.22 -2.21
N GLU A 175 15.36 -8.97 -2.60
CA GLU A 175 15.69 -7.87 -1.71
C GLU A 175 14.55 -6.85 -1.73
N TYR A 176 14.07 -6.54 -0.54
CA TYR A 176 12.96 -5.65 -0.29
C TYR A 176 13.41 -4.49 0.59
N PHE A 177 12.82 -3.32 0.37
CA PHE A 177 13.15 -2.09 1.08
C PHE A 177 11.88 -1.38 1.53
N HIS A 178 11.95 -0.64 2.64
CA HIS A 178 10.88 0.24 3.10
C HIS A 178 11.44 1.57 3.58
N ILE A 179 10.73 2.65 3.26
CA ILE A 179 11.04 3.99 3.74
C ILE A 179 10.28 4.26 5.04
N GLU A 180 10.99 4.64 6.11
CA GLU A 180 10.42 5.23 7.31
C GLU A 180 10.62 6.76 7.28
N LEU A 181 9.54 7.50 7.56
CA LEU A 181 9.55 8.95 7.74
C LEU A 181 9.18 9.29 9.20
N GLU A 182 9.04 10.59 9.51
CA GLU A 182 8.63 11.01 10.85
C GLU A 182 7.20 10.58 11.19
N THR A 183 6.32 10.55 10.19
CA THR A 183 4.91 10.10 10.23
C THR A 183 4.65 9.05 9.14
N HIS A 184 3.52 8.34 9.23
CA HIS A 184 3.05 7.51 8.12
C HIS A 184 2.56 8.41 7.00
N GLU A 185 3.07 8.19 5.80
CA GLU A 185 2.90 9.07 4.64
C GLU A 185 2.71 8.24 3.38
N VAL A 186 2.40 8.94 2.28
CA VAL A 186 2.32 8.35 0.94
C VAL A 186 3.38 8.99 0.05
N VAL A 187 4.30 8.16 -0.46
CA VAL A 187 5.35 8.53 -1.42
C VAL A 187 4.95 8.11 -2.84
N PHE A 188 5.71 8.53 -3.84
CA PHE A 188 5.50 8.11 -5.23
C PHE A 188 6.58 7.11 -5.66
N ALA A 189 6.20 5.86 -5.86
CA ALA A 189 7.04 4.75 -6.31
C ALA A 189 6.67 4.38 -7.76
N GLU A 190 7.62 4.51 -8.69
CA GLU A 190 7.34 4.46 -10.14
C GLU A 190 6.19 5.39 -10.54
N GLY A 191 6.08 6.52 -9.85
CA GLY A 191 5.00 7.48 -9.98
C GLY A 191 3.67 7.09 -9.30
N ALA A 192 3.49 5.83 -8.89
CA ALA A 192 2.28 5.40 -8.17
C ALA A 192 2.35 5.77 -6.67
N PRO A 193 1.27 6.30 -6.08
CA PRO A 193 1.18 6.56 -4.65
C PRO A 193 1.21 5.27 -3.82
N ALA A 194 2.18 5.16 -2.91
CA ALA A 194 2.42 3.99 -2.08
C ALA A 194 2.77 4.38 -0.64
N GLU A 195 2.46 3.52 0.31
CA GLU A 195 2.67 3.82 1.73
C GLU A 195 4.15 3.85 2.14
N THR A 196 4.48 4.69 3.13
CA THR A 196 5.71 4.57 3.92
C THR A 196 5.49 3.60 5.09
N LEU A 197 6.55 3.27 5.83
CA LEU A 197 6.48 2.31 6.93
C LEU A 197 5.59 2.88 8.03
N GLN A 198 4.44 2.25 8.24
CA GLN A 198 3.63 2.52 9.41
C GLN A 198 4.26 1.80 10.59
N VAL A 199 4.81 2.57 11.52
CA VAL A 199 5.38 2.01 12.74
C VAL A 199 4.24 1.58 13.67
N THR A 200 3.78 0.36 13.50
CA THR A 200 2.85 -0.35 14.40
C THR A 200 3.36 -1.74 14.77
N THR A 201 4.32 -2.25 14.02
CA THR A 201 5.00 -3.52 14.24
C THR A 201 6.43 -3.29 14.70
N ASP A 202 7.02 -4.31 15.31
CA ASP A 202 8.43 -4.32 15.58
C ASP A 202 9.25 -4.21 14.26
N ARG A 203 10.37 -3.49 14.33
CA ARG A 203 11.35 -3.36 13.23
C ARG A 203 12.31 -4.53 13.19
N GLU A 204 12.29 -5.44 14.17
CA GLU A 204 13.11 -6.67 14.19
C GLU A 204 12.97 -7.52 12.92
N GLY A 205 11.86 -7.40 12.20
CA GLY A 205 11.68 -8.06 10.89
C GLY A 205 12.66 -7.59 9.81
N PHE A 206 13.30 -6.42 9.95
CA PHE A 206 14.28 -5.91 9.00
C PHE A 206 15.69 -6.41 9.29
N ALA A 207 16.40 -6.85 8.25
CA ALA A 207 17.76 -7.38 8.33
C ALA A 207 18.79 -6.37 8.87
N ASN A 208 18.52 -5.07 8.74
CA ASN A 208 19.35 -3.99 9.28
C ASN A 208 18.75 -3.34 10.54
N PHE A 209 17.88 -4.01 11.30
CA PHE A 209 17.33 -3.47 12.55
C PHE A 209 18.40 -3.01 13.55
N VAL A 210 19.52 -3.73 13.68
CA VAL A 210 20.64 -3.35 14.55
C VAL A 210 21.30 -2.01 14.13
N GLU A 211 21.15 -1.59 12.87
CA GLU A 211 21.53 -0.23 12.44
C GLU A 211 20.56 0.81 13.03
N TYR A 212 19.25 0.55 12.96
CA TYR A 212 18.23 1.42 13.53
C TYR A 212 18.45 1.62 15.04
N GLU A 213 18.63 0.54 15.79
CA GLU A 213 18.87 0.60 17.24
C GLU A 213 20.12 1.41 17.58
N ARG A 214 21.20 1.29 16.80
CA ARG A 214 22.42 2.11 17.00
C ARG A 214 22.20 3.60 16.72
N LEU A 215 21.32 3.94 15.78
CA LEU A 215 21.04 5.33 15.40
C LEU A 215 20.06 6.01 16.36
N TYR A 216 19.08 5.28 16.86
CA TYR A 216 17.93 5.85 17.59
C TYR A 216 17.76 5.32 19.02
N GLY A 217 18.55 4.34 19.44
CA GLY A 217 18.39 3.64 20.71
C GLY A 217 17.27 2.61 20.67
N SER A 218 17.04 1.99 21.83
CA SER A 218 15.96 1.02 22.06
C SER A 218 14.62 1.66 22.45
N ASP A 219 14.51 2.99 22.38
CA ASP A 219 13.29 3.69 22.75
C ASP A 219 12.18 3.39 21.72
N GLU A 220 11.14 2.69 22.17
CA GLU A 220 9.95 2.42 21.38
C GLU A 220 9.25 3.75 21.04
N ARG A 221 9.21 4.09 19.74
CA ARG A 221 8.39 5.19 19.28
C ARG A 221 6.91 4.82 19.45
N PRO A 222 6.05 5.79 19.78
CA PRO A 222 4.61 5.58 19.75
C PRO A 222 4.17 5.10 18.36
N ALA A 223 3.18 4.21 18.33
CA ALA A 223 2.61 3.73 17.09
C ALA A 223 2.13 4.91 16.22
N MET A 224 2.44 4.87 14.92
CA MET A 224 2.00 5.90 13.98
C MET A 224 0.53 5.71 13.63
N ALA A 225 -0.24 6.80 13.67
CA ALA A 225 -1.56 6.83 13.04
C ALA A 225 -1.39 6.63 11.52
N PRO A 226 -2.25 5.83 10.87
CA PRO A 226 -2.13 5.62 9.44
C PRO A 226 -2.46 6.90 8.67
N PHE A 227 -1.76 7.14 7.55
CA PHE A 227 -1.99 8.31 6.67
C PHE A 227 -3.44 8.37 6.17
N ALA A 228 -4.01 7.21 5.87
CA ALA A 228 -5.38 7.04 5.39
C ALA A 228 -5.96 5.72 5.90
N PRO A 229 -7.30 5.52 5.84
CA PRO A 229 -7.91 4.26 6.26
C PRO A 229 -7.33 3.07 5.50
N LEU A 230 -6.86 2.07 6.26
CA LEU A 230 -6.26 0.85 5.73
C LEU A 230 -7.33 -0.23 5.57
N LEU A 231 -7.52 -0.72 4.35
CA LEU A 231 -8.50 -1.75 4.05
C LEU A 231 -7.81 -3.12 4.00
N ARG A 232 -7.91 -3.89 5.09
CA ARG A 232 -7.44 -5.29 5.15
C ARG A 232 -8.64 -6.22 5.19
N PHE A 233 -8.80 -7.04 4.14
CA PHE A 233 -9.65 -8.22 4.26
C PHE A 233 -8.92 -9.27 5.11
N TYR A 234 -9.17 -9.27 6.42
CA TYR A 234 -9.06 -10.51 7.20
C TYR A 234 -10.39 -11.23 7.01
N GLY A 235 -10.36 -12.40 6.39
CA GLY A 235 -11.56 -13.20 6.08
C GLY A 235 -12.35 -13.57 7.34
N GLY A 236 -13.21 -12.67 7.82
CA GLY A 236 -14.05 -12.91 8.98
C GLY A 236 -14.62 -11.63 9.58
N ARG A 237 -15.88 -11.33 9.25
CA ARG A 237 -16.91 -10.56 10.00
C ARG A 237 -16.58 -9.20 10.69
N ALA A 238 -15.33 -8.79 10.85
CA ALA A 238 -14.91 -7.59 11.58
C ALA A 238 -15.01 -6.30 10.74
N GLU A 239 -15.22 -6.42 9.44
CA GLU A 239 -15.24 -5.31 8.48
C GLU A 239 -16.58 -4.57 8.40
N LEU A 240 -17.60 -5.06 9.12
CA LEU A 240 -18.94 -4.45 9.06
C LEU A 240 -18.98 -3.06 9.73
N GLN A 241 -18.16 -2.79 10.76
CA GLN A 241 -18.27 -1.55 11.55
C GLN A 241 -17.75 -0.30 10.82
N GLY A 242 -16.75 -0.43 9.93
CA GLY A 242 -16.24 0.70 9.14
C GLY A 242 -17.22 1.15 8.06
N LEU A 243 -17.84 0.18 7.38
CA LEU A 243 -18.85 0.41 6.33
C LEU A 243 -20.19 0.90 6.92
N LEU A 244 -20.55 0.49 8.13
CA LEU A 244 -21.77 0.92 8.82
C LEU A 244 -21.83 2.44 9.08
N ARG A 245 -20.69 3.13 9.21
CA ARG A 245 -20.67 4.60 9.37
C ARG A 245 -20.92 5.37 8.06
N LEU A 246 -20.69 4.73 6.91
CA LEU A 246 -20.91 5.34 5.58
C LEU A 246 -22.30 5.01 5.00
N ALA A 247 -22.92 3.93 5.47
CA ALA A 247 -24.21 3.42 4.97
C ALA A 247 -25.46 4.23 5.39
N LEU A 248 -25.32 5.37 6.08
CA LEU A 248 -26.45 6.21 6.51
C LEU A 248 -26.89 7.26 5.47
N SER A 249 -26.45 7.16 4.21
CA SER A 249 -26.91 8.03 3.11
C SER A 249 -27.54 7.20 1.98
N PRO A 250 -28.82 7.42 1.60
CA PRO A 250 -29.52 6.62 0.58
C PRO A 250 -28.99 6.76 -0.86
N ILE A 251 -27.98 7.61 -1.10
CA ILE A 251 -27.53 8.01 -2.44
C ILE A 251 -26.11 7.52 -2.74
N VAL A 252 -25.42 6.91 -1.77
CA VAL A 252 -24.03 6.49 -1.95
C VAL A 252 -24.04 5.03 -2.39
N ASP A 253 -23.57 4.75 -3.61
CA ASP A 253 -23.18 3.42 -4.04
C ASP A 253 -22.34 2.78 -2.91
N VAL A 254 -22.69 1.57 -2.47
CA VAL A 254 -22.13 0.91 -1.27
C VAL A 254 -21.09 -0.14 -1.65
N ARG A 255 -20.65 -0.19 -2.92
CA ARG A 255 -19.58 -1.12 -3.32
C ARG A 255 -18.34 -0.87 -2.48
N ASP A 256 -17.82 -1.97 -1.91
CA ASP A 256 -16.58 -2.00 -1.16
C ASP A 256 -15.46 -1.31 -1.97
N PRO A 257 -14.68 -0.37 -1.38
CA PRO A 257 -13.67 0.38 -2.11
C PRO A 257 -12.66 -0.50 -2.85
N ILE A 258 -12.33 -1.68 -2.31
CA ILE A 258 -11.45 -2.63 -2.99
C ILE A 258 -12.11 -3.16 -4.27
N GLN A 259 -13.39 -3.54 -4.22
CA GLN A 259 -14.12 -3.96 -5.42
C GLN A 259 -14.17 -2.87 -6.49
N ARG A 260 -14.31 -1.59 -6.10
CA ARG A 260 -14.27 -0.47 -7.05
C ARG A 260 -12.90 -0.32 -7.69
N ALA A 261 -11.84 -0.33 -6.87
CA ALA A 261 -10.47 -0.25 -7.36
C ALA A 261 -10.18 -1.39 -8.34
N ARG A 262 -10.57 -2.63 -8.00
CA ARG A 262 -10.44 -3.79 -8.89
C ARG A 262 -11.22 -3.63 -10.19
N ALA A 263 -12.51 -3.26 -10.12
CA ALA A 263 -13.32 -3.07 -11.33
C ALA A 263 -12.73 -2.02 -12.28
N ARG A 264 -12.13 -0.95 -11.75
CA ARG A 264 -11.40 0.03 -12.57
C ARG A 264 -10.16 -0.58 -13.21
N ILE A 265 -9.34 -1.29 -12.44
CA ILE A 265 -8.12 -1.95 -12.93
C ILE A 265 -8.46 -2.99 -14.02
N ASP A 266 -9.55 -3.74 -13.85
CA ASP A 266 -10.04 -4.73 -14.81
C ASP A 266 -10.49 -4.06 -16.11
N ALA A 267 -11.34 -3.03 -16.02
CA ALA A 267 -11.76 -2.26 -17.18
C ALA A 267 -10.58 -1.63 -17.94
N ARG A 268 -9.50 -1.27 -17.24
CA ARG A 268 -8.27 -0.77 -17.87
C ARG A 268 -7.47 -1.88 -18.56
N ALA A 269 -7.37 -3.05 -17.96
CA ALA A 269 -6.66 -4.18 -18.57
C ALA A 269 -7.25 -4.51 -19.95
N GLU A 270 -8.58 -4.48 -20.07
CA GLU A 270 -9.29 -4.71 -21.34
C GLU A 270 -8.99 -3.65 -22.42
N LEU A 271 -8.63 -2.41 -22.02
CA LEU A 271 -8.33 -1.31 -22.94
C LEU A 271 -6.89 -1.33 -23.47
N VAL A 272 -5.96 -1.93 -22.71
CA VAL A 272 -4.52 -1.94 -23.04
C VAL A 272 -4.12 -3.18 -23.84
N ASP A 273 -4.94 -4.24 -23.83
CA ASP A 273 -4.76 -5.46 -24.62
C ASP A 273 -5.25 -5.35 -26.09
N VAL A 274 -5.57 -4.14 -26.58
CA VAL A 274 -5.95 -3.83 -27.98
C VAL A 274 -4.86 -3.01 -28.67
#